data_AF-A0A2G9UHD4-F1
#
_entry.id   AF-A0A2G9UHD4-F1
#
_cell.length_a   1.000
_cell.length_b   1.000
_cell.length_c   1.000
_cell.angle_alpha   90.00
_cell.angle_beta   90.00
_cell.angle_gamma   90.00
#
_symmetry.space_group_name_H-M   'P 1'
#
loop_
_entity.id
_entity.type
_entity.pdbx_description
1 polymer ?
#
loop_
_entity_poly.entity_id
_entity_poly.type
_entity_poly.pdbx_seq_one_letter_code
_entity_poly.pdbx_strand_id
1 'polypeptide(L)'
;MGRIRTMGAWIQDQLKYNGEMFGRFVVQHAWFAFLFGTFIAVISISGNVFLKFTNDPLEMWTSAHSLARQEKRVFDQSFGPFYRVEQIIMYPKSPEQVVNGPHGIRMGAVFHKNFMREAFVILSRILSISAVMPDGRRVTLDDVCFRPMGHDYDCLIYSPTNYFQQNVSLLDISVTAHISSAKDESDDLDYYADETDSSQEKVETRNYLNHIYDCIENPYNIETSTNMSCLGTYGGPVNPETVFGGVSGNSMLTDSNALIITIPLNGKSSNIKKAMAWEQS
;
A
#
# COMPACT_ATOMS: atom_id res chain seq x y z
N MET A 1 46.71 -29.98 45.01
CA MET A 1 46.84 -28.50 44.92
C MET A 1 48.26 -27.99 44.62
N GLY A 2 49.34 -28.65 45.06
CA GLY A 2 50.73 -28.18 44.82
C GLY A 2 51.18 -28.14 43.35
N ARG A 3 50.87 -29.19 42.57
CA ARG A 3 51.23 -29.31 41.14
C ARG A 3 50.66 -28.21 40.23
N ILE A 4 49.47 -27.68 40.57
CA ILE A 4 48.81 -26.61 39.78
C ILE A 4 49.48 -25.26 40.06
N ARG A 5 49.87 -24.99 41.31
CA ARG A 5 50.60 -23.76 41.69
C ARG A 5 52.00 -23.71 41.06
N THR A 6 52.69 -24.84 41.00
CA THR A 6 54.01 -24.92 40.34
C THR A 6 53.91 -24.75 38.82
N MET A 7 52.84 -25.26 38.20
CA MET A 7 52.61 -25.11 36.76
C MET A 7 52.26 -23.65 36.40
N GLY A 8 51.46 -22.96 37.22
CA GLY A 8 51.17 -21.53 37.05
C GLY A 8 52.43 -20.66 37.17
N ALA A 9 53.28 -20.91 38.16
CA ALA A 9 54.55 -20.20 38.34
C ALA A 9 55.50 -20.41 37.14
N TRP A 10 55.60 -21.65 36.64
CA TRP A 10 56.40 -21.95 35.45
C TRP A 10 55.88 -21.27 34.19
N ILE A 11 54.56 -21.25 33.96
CA ILE A 11 53.96 -20.53 32.83
C ILE A 11 54.27 -19.04 32.92
N GLN A 12 54.20 -18.45 34.13
CA GLN A 12 54.47 -17.04 34.34
C GLN A 12 55.92 -16.66 34.05
N ASP A 13 56.87 -17.47 34.53
CA ASP A 13 58.30 -17.27 34.23
C ASP A 13 58.58 -17.41 32.73
N GLN A 14 57.92 -18.36 32.06
CA GLN A 14 58.11 -18.58 30.63
C GLN A 14 57.48 -17.46 29.79
N LEU A 15 56.32 -16.93 30.17
CA LEU A 15 55.73 -15.75 29.53
C LEU A 15 56.62 -14.52 29.71
N LYS A 16 57.19 -14.33 30.91
CA LYS A 16 58.10 -13.23 31.20
C LYS A 16 59.35 -13.32 30.32
N TYR A 17 59.98 -14.50 30.27
CA TYR A 17 61.15 -14.73 29.44
C TYR A 17 60.87 -14.50 27.95
N ASN A 18 59.77 -15.06 27.43
CA ASN A 18 59.39 -14.90 26.02
C ASN A 18 59.01 -13.45 25.68
N GLY A 19 58.31 -12.76 26.59
CA GLY A 19 57.94 -11.36 26.42
C GLY A 19 59.16 -10.43 26.43
N GLU A 20 60.12 -10.65 27.34
CA GLU A 20 61.38 -9.90 27.37
C GLU A 20 62.22 -10.14 26.11
N MET A 21 62.32 -11.40 25.65
CA MET A 21 63.01 -11.76 24.41
C MET A 21 62.37 -11.10 23.18
N PHE A 22 61.04 -11.17 23.05
CA PHE A 22 60.31 -10.54 21.95
C PHE A 22 60.42 -9.00 22.00
N GLY A 23 60.28 -8.40 23.18
CA GLY A 23 60.44 -6.97 23.38
C GLY A 23 61.84 -6.47 22.98
N ARG A 24 62.90 -7.18 23.39
CA ARG A 24 64.28 -6.88 22.96
C ARG A 24 64.44 -6.99 21.44
N PHE A 25 63.85 -8.01 20.81
CA PHE A 25 63.89 -8.19 19.36
C PHE A 25 63.23 -7.01 18.61
N VAL A 26 62.04 -6.58 19.05
CA VAL A 26 61.31 -5.45 18.45
C VAL A 26 62.08 -4.14 18.60
N VAL A 27 62.72 -3.88 19.76
CA VAL A 27 63.51 -2.66 20.00
C VAL A 27 64.79 -2.66 19.16
N GLN A 28 65.47 -3.81 19.03
CA GLN A 28 66.70 -3.92 18.23
C GLN A 28 66.44 -3.85 16.71
N HIS A 29 65.28 -4.31 16.24
CA HIS A 29 64.92 -4.36 14.82
C HIS A 29 63.62 -3.58 14.51
N ALA A 30 63.52 -2.35 15.03
CA ALA A 30 62.30 -1.54 14.94
C ALA A 30 61.77 -1.33 13.50
N TRP A 31 62.66 -1.14 12.53
CA TRP A 31 62.29 -0.99 11.11
C TRP A 31 61.63 -2.26 10.55
N PHE A 32 62.19 -3.44 10.84
CA PHE A 32 61.65 -4.72 10.38
C PHE A 32 60.27 -4.97 10.99
N ALA A 33 60.11 -4.74 12.30
CA ALA A 33 58.84 -4.89 12.99
C ALA A 33 57.76 -3.96 12.42
N PHE A 34 58.12 -2.70 12.12
CA PHE A 34 57.20 -1.73 11.51
C PHE A 34 56.77 -2.16 10.10
N LEU A 35 57.72 -2.45 9.21
CA LEU A 35 57.40 -2.87 7.84
C LEU A 35 56.58 -4.15 7.81
N PHE A 36 56.91 -5.12 8.65
CA PHE A 36 56.17 -6.37 8.73
C PHE A 36 54.74 -6.15 9.25
N GLY A 37 54.56 -5.31 10.27
CA GLY A 37 53.24 -4.93 10.77
C GLY A 37 52.41 -4.18 9.72
N THR A 38 53.01 -3.22 9.02
CA THR A 38 52.35 -2.49 7.92
C THR A 38 51.99 -3.41 6.77
N PHE A 39 52.87 -4.36 6.40
CA PHE A 39 52.60 -5.34 5.36
C PHE A 39 51.38 -6.21 5.70
N ILE A 40 51.29 -6.73 6.93
CA ILE A 40 50.11 -7.47 7.39
C ILE A 40 48.86 -6.58 7.35
N ALA A 41 48.95 -5.34 7.86
CA ALA A 41 47.83 -4.41 7.88
C ALA A 41 47.31 -4.10 6.46
N VAL A 42 48.20 -3.86 5.50
CA VAL A 42 47.84 -3.61 4.09
C VAL A 42 47.15 -4.83 3.48
N ILE A 43 47.65 -6.04 3.74
CA ILE A 43 47.00 -7.29 3.30
C ILE A 43 45.61 -7.41 3.91
N SER A 44 45.44 -7.16 5.21
CA SER A 44 44.12 -7.22 5.86
C SER A 44 43.14 -6.17 5.32
N ILE A 45 43.61 -4.96 5.04
CA ILE A 45 42.78 -3.87 4.49
C ILE A 45 42.38 -4.14 3.04
N SER A 46 43.23 -4.85 2.27
CA SER A 46 42.94 -5.19 0.86
C SER A 46 41.62 -5.98 0.70
N GLY A 47 41.20 -6.73 1.72
CA GLY A 47 39.94 -7.46 1.74
C GLY A 47 38.70 -6.55 1.67
N ASN A 48 38.80 -5.28 2.07
CA ASN A 48 37.68 -4.33 2.01
C ASN A 48 37.22 -4.04 0.58
N VAL A 49 38.04 -4.30 -0.45
CA VAL A 49 37.64 -4.18 -1.85
C VAL A 49 36.50 -5.15 -2.21
N PHE A 50 36.42 -6.29 -1.51
CA PHE A 50 35.35 -7.28 -1.69
C PHE A 50 34.16 -7.07 -0.75
N LEU A 51 34.19 -6.02 0.07
CA LEU A 51 33.10 -5.73 0.99
C LEU A 51 31.86 -5.32 0.19
N LYS A 52 30.79 -6.11 0.34
CA LYS A 52 29.49 -5.86 -0.28
C LYS A 52 28.50 -5.44 0.80
N PHE A 53 27.95 -4.25 0.68
CA PHE A 53 26.86 -3.80 1.55
C PHE A 53 25.53 -4.41 1.08
N THR A 54 24.84 -5.09 1.98
CA THR A 54 23.46 -5.56 1.76
C THR A 54 22.51 -4.48 2.26
N ASN A 55 21.74 -3.89 1.35
CA ASN A 55 20.75 -2.84 1.66
C ASN A 55 19.32 -3.38 1.67
N ASP A 56 19.11 -4.67 1.41
CA ASP A 56 17.79 -5.28 1.48
C ASP A 56 17.44 -5.60 2.94
N PRO A 57 16.43 -4.94 3.54
CA PRO A 57 16.04 -5.21 4.93
C PRO A 57 15.63 -6.67 5.12
N LEU A 58 15.07 -7.34 4.11
CA LEU A 58 14.68 -8.74 4.23
C LEU A 58 15.90 -9.64 4.49
N GLU A 59 17.03 -9.38 3.81
CA GLU A 59 18.28 -10.12 4.05
C GLU A 59 18.91 -9.79 5.41
N MET A 60 18.69 -8.59 5.93
CA MET A 60 19.24 -8.17 7.22
C MET A 60 18.46 -8.72 8.42
N TRP A 61 17.13 -8.77 8.32
CA TRP A 61 16.26 -9.12 9.44
C TRP A 61 15.81 -10.58 9.47
N THR A 62 16.00 -11.33 8.37
CA THR A 62 15.53 -12.72 8.28
C THR A 62 16.67 -13.66 7.92
N SER A 63 16.74 -14.81 8.59
CA SER A 63 17.70 -15.85 8.23
C SER A 63 17.27 -16.52 6.92
N ALA A 64 18.24 -16.83 6.06
CA ALA A 64 17.97 -17.44 4.75
C ALA A 64 17.21 -18.78 4.81
N HIS A 65 17.31 -19.49 5.94
CA HIS A 65 16.70 -20.80 6.17
C HIS A 65 15.46 -20.77 7.08
N SER A 66 15.01 -19.59 7.54
CA SER A 66 13.77 -19.48 8.32
C SER A 66 12.56 -20.02 7.55
N LEU A 67 11.57 -20.53 8.29
CA LEU A 67 10.32 -21.05 7.72
C LEU A 67 9.63 -19.98 6.85
N ALA A 68 9.53 -18.74 7.34
CA ALA A 68 8.95 -17.62 6.60
C ALA A 68 9.65 -17.35 5.26
N ARG A 69 10.98 -17.50 5.17
CA ARG A 69 11.75 -17.41 3.91
C ARG A 69 11.47 -18.56 2.96
N GLN A 70 11.17 -19.75 3.47
CA GLN A 70 10.81 -20.90 2.65
C GLN A 70 9.39 -20.72 2.08
N GLU A 71 8.44 -20.36 2.93
CA GLU A 71 7.05 -20.08 2.54
C GLU A 71 6.97 -18.92 1.53
N LYS A 72 7.70 -17.83 1.77
CA LYS A 72 7.81 -16.72 0.81
C LYS A 72 8.33 -17.18 -0.55
N ARG A 73 9.35 -18.05 -0.59
CA ARG A 73 9.87 -18.57 -1.86
C ARG A 73 8.83 -19.42 -2.60
N VAL A 74 8.08 -20.26 -1.89
CA VAL A 74 7.00 -21.05 -2.48
C VAL A 74 5.89 -20.14 -3.03
N PHE A 75 5.49 -19.11 -2.28
CA PHE A 75 4.52 -18.12 -2.71
C PHE A 75 5.00 -17.37 -3.96
N ASP A 76 6.21 -16.80 -3.92
CA ASP A 76 6.78 -16.01 -5.02
C ASP A 76 6.97 -16.87 -6.29
N GLN A 77 7.23 -18.17 -6.16
CA GLN A 77 7.31 -19.11 -7.29
C GLN A 77 5.94 -19.44 -7.89
N SER A 78 4.91 -19.56 -7.05
CA SER A 78 3.56 -19.96 -7.47
C SER A 78 2.76 -18.79 -8.03
N PHE A 79 2.85 -17.63 -7.39
CA PHE A 79 2.01 -16.46 -7.67
C PHE A 79 2.79 -15.25 -8.19
N GLY A 80 4.12 -15.32 -8.19
CA GLY A 80 4.98 -14.16 -8.40
C GLY A 80 5.17 -13.35 -7.11
N PRO A 81 6.12 -12.41 -7.12
CA PRO A 81 6.35 -11.54 -5.97
C PRO A 81 5.15 -10.63 -5.70
N PHE A 82 4.92 -10.33 -4.43
CA PHE A 82 3.95 -9.32 -4.02
C PHE A 82 4.20 -7.97 -4.72
N TYR A 83 3.11 -7.27 -5.02
CA TYR A 83 3.14 -5.92 -5.56
C TYR A 83 3.74 -4.94 -4.55
N ARG A 84 4.32 -3.85 -5.06
CA ARG A 84 4.75 -2.69 -4.26
C ARG A 84 3.56 -1.74 -4.14
N VAL A 85 3.40 -1.06 -3.02
CA VAL A 85 2.17 -0.31 -2.72
C VAL A 85 2.52 1.14 -2.49
N GLU A 86 1.98 2.02 -3.32
CA GLU A 86 1.98 3.46 -3.08
C GLU A 86 0.60 3.87 -2.56
N GLN A 87 0.55 4.45 -1.35
CA GLN A 87 -0.70 4.78 -0.69
C GLN A 87 -0.76 6.26 -0.31
N ILE A 88 -1.90 6.89 -0.60
CA ILE A 88 -2.22 8.26 -0.24
C ILE A 88 -3.48 8.24 0.60
N ILE A 89 -3.39 8.80 1.80
CA ILE A 89 -4.52 8.94 2.73
C ILE A 89 -4.85 10.42 2.83
N MET A 90 -6.07 10.79 2.47
CA MET A 90 -6.57 12.15 2.47
C MET A 90 -7.60 12.34 3.57
N TYR A 91 -7.47 13.43 4.31
CA TYR A 91 -8.42 13.85 5.34
C TYR A 91 -9.04 15.20 4.97
N PRO A 92 -10.35 15.38 5.17
CA PRO A 92 -10.99 16.67 5.02
C PRO A 92 -10.54 17.61 6.14
N LYS A 93 -10.40 18.91 5.82
CA LYS A 93 -9.98 19.93 6.80
C LYS A 93 -10.97 20.09 7.96
N SER A 94 -12.25 19.82 7.70
CA SER A 94 -13.35 19.92 8.66
C SER A 94 -14.03 18.56 8.77
N PRO A 95 -13.49 17.63 9.60
CA PRO A 95 -14.02 16.28 9.72
C PRO A 95 -15.41 16.23 10.38
N GLU A 96 -15.80 17.29 11.09
CA GLU A 96 -17.13 17.42 11.72
C GLU A 96 -18.24 17.73 10.71
N GLN A 97 -17.89 18.10 9.47
CA GLN A 97 -18.87 18.38 8.43
C GLN A 97 -19.55 17.09 7.99
N VAL A 98 -20.88 17.05 8.08
CA VAL A 98 -21.67 15.88 7.66
C VAL A 98 -22.43 16.22 6.39
N VAL A 99 -22.52 15.25 5.49
CA VAL A 99 -23.28 15.33 4.25
C VAL A 99 -24.59 14.55 4.41
N ASN A 100 -25.70 15.10 3.94
CA ASN A 100 -26.97 14.38 3.92
C ASN A 100 -26.97 13.39 2.75
N GLY A 101 -26.88 12.10 3.08
CA GLY A 101 -26.89 10.99 2.14
C GLY A 101 -28.30 10.50 1.79
N PRO A 102 -28.40 9.41 1.02
CA PRO A 102 -29.67 8.78 0.68
C PRO A 102 -30.38 8.22 1.91
N HIS A 103 -31.70 8.02 1.81
CA HIS A 103 -32.54 7.43 2.86
C HIS A 103 -32.48 8.12 4.24
N GLY A 104 -32.08 9.39 4.29
CA GLY A 104 -31.92 10.13 5.55
C GLY A 104 -30.65 9.79 6.34
N ILE A 105 -29.73 9.02 5.74
CA ILE A 105 -28.46 8.64 6.35
C ILE A 105 -27.51 9.83 6.33
N ARG A 106 -26.80 10.03 7.44
CA ARG A 106 -25.75 11.02 7.56
C ARG A 106 -24.43 10.40 7.11
N MET A 107 -23.72 11.06 6.21
CA MET A 107 -22.43 10.60 5.69
C MET A 107 -21.30 11.52 6.13
N GLY A 108 -20.11 10.95 6.36
CA GLY A 108 -18.94 11.68 6.80
C GLY A 108 -18.44 12.76 5.82
N ALA A 109 -17.55 13.63 6.31
CA ALA A 109 -17.02 14.76 5.55
C ALA A 109 -16.31 14.35 4.25
N VAL A 110 -15.81 13.12 4.18
CA VAL A 110 -15.12 12.56 3.02
C VAL A 110 -16.00 12.51 1.76
N PHE A 111 -17.32 12.36 1.93
CA PHE A 111 -18.28 12.26 0.82
C PHE A 111 -18.68 13.63 0.24
N HIS A 112 -18.11 14.72 0.77
CA HIS A 112 -18.37 16.06 0.24
C HIS A 112 -17.86 16.18 -1.20
N LYS A 113 -18.71 16.67 -2.10
CA LYS A 113 -18.45 16.73 -3.55
C LYS A 113 -17.12 17.40 -3.91
N ASN A 114 -16.82 18.53 -3.28
CA ASN A 114 -15.56 19.25 -3.55
C ASN A 114 -14.34 18.46 -3.10
N PHE A 115 -14.43 17.74 -1.98
CA PHE A 115 -13.33 16.92 -1.49
C PHE A 115 -13.08 15.71 -2.40
N MET A 116 -14.15 15.03 -2.84
CA MET A 116 -14.06 13.95 -3.82
C MET A 116 -13.47 14.45 -5.14
N ARG A 117 -13.82 15.66 -5.60
CA ARG A 117 -13.24 16.28 -6.80
C ARG A 117 -11.72 16.45 -6.70
N GLU A 118 -11.20 16.82 -5.53
CA GLU A 118 -9.73 16.90 -5.31
C GLU A 118 -9.06 15.54 -5.47
N ALA A 119 -9.71 14.44 -5.08
CA ALA A 119 -9.19 13.09 -5.30
C ALA A 119 -8.97 12.78 -6.80
N PHE A 120 -9.92 13.18 -7.67
CA PHE A 120 -9.75 13.05 -9.13
C PHE A 120 -8.61 13.92 -9.65
N VAL A 121 -8.45 15.15 -9.14
CA VAL A 121 -7.36 16.05 -9.54
C VAL A 121 -6.01 15.45 -9.16
N ILE A 122 -5.86 14.93 -7.94
CA ILE A 122 -4.63 14.27 -7.49
C ILE A 122 -4.33 13.05 -8.36
N LEU A 123 -5.33 12.19 -8.59
CA LEU A 123 -5.14 10.97 -9.38
C LEU A 123 -4.75 11.28 -10.82
N SER A 124 -5.39 12.27 -11.46
CA SER A 124 -5.04 12.69 -12.83
C SER A 124 -3.60 13.20 -12.93
N ARG A 125 -3.11 13.92 -11.90
CA ARG A 125 -1.71 14.36 -11.83
C ARG A 125 -0.77 13.17 -11.69
N ILE A 126 -1.10 12.20 -10.84
CA ILE A 126 -0.28 10.97 -10.66
C ILE A 126 -0.20 10.15 -11.95
N LEU A 127 -1.32 10.00 -12.66
CA LEU A 127 -1.36 9.32 -13.95
C LEU A 127 -0.49 10.01 -15.01
N SER A 128 -0.33 11.33 -14.91
CA SER A 128 0.54 12.12 -15.82
C SER A 128 2.03 12.10 -15.46
N ILE A 129 2.41 11.49 -14.32
CA ILE A 129 3.81 11.41 -13.90
C ILE A 129 4.59 10.54 -14.88
N SER A 130 5.73 11.05 -15.32
CA SER A 130 6.69 10.31 -16.12
C SER A 130 8.10 10.51 -15.60
N ALA A 131 8.82 9.40 -15.42
CA ALA A 131 10.21 9.39 -14.99
C ALA A 131 11.12 9.13 -16.19
N VAL A 132 12.37 9.60 -16.11
CA VAL A 132 13.41 9.31 -17.10
C VAL A 132 14.45 8.41 -16.43
N MET A 133 14.64 7.21 -16.97
CA MET A 133 15.66 6.30 -16.50
C MET A 133 17.07 6.76 -16.89
N PRO A 134 18.14 6.28 -16.23
CA PRO A 134 19.52 6.61 -16.59
C PRO A 134 19.92 6.28 -18.03
N ASP A 135 19.17 5.39 -18.70
CA ASP A 135 19.33 5.03 -20.11
C ASP A 135 18.58 5.95 -21.08
N GLY A 136 17.92 7.00 -20.58
CA GLY A 136 17.14 7.97 -21.36
C GLY A 136 15.72 7.54 -21.71
N ARG A 137 15.27 6.34 -21.32
CA ARG A 137 13.90 5.89 -21.57
C ARG A 137 12.92 6.54 -20.60
N ARG A 138 11.78 6.99 -21.14
CA ARG A 138 10.65 7.46 -20.35
C ARG A 138 9.88 6.26 -19.79
N VAL A 139 9.51 6.35 -18.52
CA VAL A 139 8.68 5.36 -17.81
C VAL A 139 7.47 6.09 -17.27
N THR A 140 6.29 5.57 -17.55
CA THR A 140 5.01 6.06 -17.02
C THR A 140 4.42 5.05 -16.04
N LEU A 141 3.37 5.45 -15.31
CA LEU A 141 2.66 4.54 -14.42
C LEU A 141 2.15 3.28 -15.15
N ASP A 142 1.71 3.46 -16.40
CA ASP A 142 1.21 2.39 -17.26
C ASP A 142 2.23 1.25 -17.49
N ASP A 143 3.53 1.57 -17.48
CA ASP A 143 4.62 0.61 -17.66
C ASP A 143 4.92 -0.23 -16.40
N VAL A 144 4.59 0.30 -15.22
CA VAL A 144 5.02 -0.24 -13.93
C VAL A 144 3.87 -0.74 -13.07
N CYS A 145 2.64 -0.33 -13.35
CA CYS A 145 1.47 -0.69 -12.55
C CYS A 145 1.15 -2.19 -12.65
N PHE A 146 0.41 -2.69 -11.65
CA PHE A 146 -0.12 -4.04 -11.65
C PHE A 146 -1.45 -4.11 -12.40
N ARG A 147 -1.63 -5.15 -13.23
CA ARG A 147 -2.87 -5.42 -13.98
C ARG A 147 -3.35 -6.85 -13.74
N PRO A 148 -4.44 -7.06 -13.00
CA PRO A 148 -4.95 -8.41 -12.74
C PRO A 148 -5.61 -9.04 -13.97
N MET A 149 -6.27 -8.23 -14.81
CA MET A 149 -7.06 -8.69 -15.97
C MET A 149 -6.27 -8.74 -17.29
N GLY A 150 -4.97 -8.43 -17.26
CA GLY A 150 -4.11 -8.41 -18.45
C GLY A 150 -3.89 -6.99 -19.02
N HIS A 151 -3.24 -6.92 -20.18
CA HIS A 151 -2.80 -5.65 -20.78
C HIS A 151 -3.92 -4.84 -21.46
N ASP A 152 -5.06 -5.45 -21.74
CA ASP A 152 -6.21 -4.78 -22.37
C ASP A 152 -7.01 -3.90 -21.39
N TYR A 153 -6.70 -4.00 -20.09
CA TYR A 153 -7.34 -3.27 -19.01
C TYR A 153 -6.43 -2.22 -18.41
N ASP A 154 -7.04 -1.21 -17.78
CA ASP A 154 -6.32 -0.17 -17.06
C ASP A 154 -5.61 -0.71 -15.81
N CYS A 155 -4.66 0.09 -15.31
CA CYS A 155 -3.96 -0.17 -14.07
C CYS A 155 -4.92 -0.39 -12.88
N LEU A 156 -4.58 -1.36 -12.03
CA LEU A 156 -5.27 -1.53 -10.75
C LEU A 156 -5.02 -0.30 -9.87
N ILE A 157 -6.09 0.40 -9.51
CA ILE A 157 -6.05 1.56 -8.62
C ILE A 157 -7.22 1.43 -7.66
N TYR A 158 -6.94 1.24 -6.37
CA TYR A 158 -7.97 1.27 -5.35
C TYR A 158 -8.22 2.72 -4.97
N SER A 159 -9.33 3.29 -5.42
CA SER A 159 -9.72 4.67 -5.15
C SER A 159 -11.24 4.79 -5.27
N PRO A 160 -11.91 5.65 -4.48
CA PRO A 160 -13.34 5.89 -4.68
C PRO A 160 -13.67 6.51 -6.04
N THR A 161 -12.68 7.12 -6.69
CA THR A 161 -12.81 7.63 -8.06
C THR A 161 -13.15 6.53 -9.07
N ASN A 162 -12.82 5.26 -8.77
CA ASN A 162 -13.13 4.13 -9.63
C ASN A 162 -14.61 3.71 -9.60
N TYR A 163 -15.39 4.08 -8.58
CA TYR A 163 -16.85 3.93 -8.66
C TYR A 163 -17.41 4.72 -9.85
N PHE A 164 -16.79 5.84 -10.19
CA PHE A 164 -17.14 6.68 -11.33
C PHE A 164 -16.24 6.42 -12.55
N GLN A 165 -15.62 5.24 -12.66
CA GLN A 165 -14.70 4.88 -13.77
C GLN A 165 -13.65 5.96 -14.06
N GLN A 166 -13.16 6.63 -13.00
CA GLN A 166 -12.20 7.75 -13.08
C GLN A 166 -12.67 8.97 -13.89
N ASN A 167 -13.98 9.08 -14.17
CA ASN A 167 -14.56 10.21 -14.89
C ASN A 167 -15.19 11.21 -13.91
N VAL A 168 -14.56 12.38 -13.79
CA VAL A 168 -15.02 13.46 -12.90
C VAL A 168 -16.42 13.98 -13.24
N SER A 169 -16.86 13.85 -14.50
CA SER A 169 -18.17 14.35 -14.95
C SER A 169 -19.33 13.57 -14.32
N LEU A 170 -19.10 12.30 -13.98
CA LEU A 170 -20.11 11.45 -13.35
C LEU A 170 -20.39 11.84 -11.88
N LEU A 171 -19.54 12.67 -11.28
CA LEU A 171 -19.80 13.25 -9.95
C LEU A 171 -20.93 14.30 -9.98
N ASP A 172 -21.22 14.86 -11.15
CA ASP A 172 -22.28 15.85 -11.37
C ASP A 172 -23.63 15.20 -11.76
N ILE A 173 -23.74 13.86 -11.72
CA ILE A 173 -24.95 13.13 -12.11
C ILE A 173 -26.15 13.40 -11.18
N SER A 174 -27.33 13.53 -11.79
CA SER A 174 -28.62 13.53 -11.11
C SER A 174 -29.66 12.83 -11.98
N VAL A 175 -30.29 11.77 -11.45
CA VAL A 175 -31.34 10.99 -12.13
C VAL A 175 -32.63 11.12 -11.33
N THR A 176 -33.72 11.48 -12.00
CA THR A 176 -35.05 11.52 -11.39
C THR A 176 -35.69 10.14 -11.50
N ALA A 177 -35.94 9.50 -10.37
CA ALA A 177 -36.61 8.20 -10.31
C ALA A 177 -38.06 8.37 -9.85
N HIS A 178 -38.99 7.76 -10.58
CA HIS A 178 -40.39 7.66 -10.20
C HIS A 178 -40.55 6.41 -9.35
N ILE A 179 -40.76 6.57 -8.04
CA ILE A 179 -41.00 5.45 -7.13
C ILE A 179 -42.51 5.32 -6.93
N SER A 180 -43.09 4.26 -7.48
CA SER A 180 -44.40 3.78 -7.04
C SER A 180 -44.20 3.05 -5.71
N SER A 181 -44.72 3.60 -4.61
CA SER A 181 -44.67 2.95 -3.30
C SER A 181 -45.15 1.50 -3.43
N ALA A 182 -44.28 0.55 -3.10
CA ALA A 182 -44.70 -0.83 -2.92
C ALA A 182 -45.73 -0.85 -1.78
N LYS A 183 -46.92 -1.40 -2.06
CA LYS A 183 -47.87 -1.74 -1.00
C LYS A 183 -47.13 -2.66 -0.03
N ASP A 184 -47.11 -2.31 1.25
CA ASP A 184 -46.75 -3.26 2.30
C ASP A 184 -47.62 -4.51 2.09
N GLU A 185 -47.02 -5.65 1.75
CA GLU A 185 -47.65 -6.96 1.94
C GLU A 185 -47.69 -7.24 3.45
N SER A 186 -48.47 -6.44 4.18
CA SER A 186 -49.05 -6.90 5.43
C SER A 186 -50.25 -7.75 5.05
N ASP A 187 -50.04 -9.05 5.16
CA ASP A 187 -51.03 -10.12 5.07
C ASP A 187 -52.15 -9.85 6.10
N ASP A 188 -53.14 -9.03 5.75
CA ASP A 188 -54.38 -8.90 6.52
C ASP A 188 -55.57 -8.55 5.62
N LEU A 189 -56.64 -9.29 5.90
CA LEU A 189 -57.76 -9.60 5.05
C LEU A 189 -58.86 -8.53 5.17
N ASP A 190 -58.61 -7.30 4.72
CA ASP A 190 -59.62 -6.21 4.78
C ASP A 190 -60.31 -6.00 3.43
N TYR A 191 -61.45 -6.68 3.27
CA TYR A 191 -62.35 -6.67 2.10
C TYR A 191 -63.17 -5.38 1.95
N TYR A 192 -62.96 -4.36 2.79
CA TYR A 192 -63.61 -3.05 2.66
C TYR A 192 -62.70 -1.92 3.15
N ALA A 193 -61.81 -1.40 2.29
CA ALA A 193 -61.17 -0.12 2.49
C ALA A 193 -61.48 0.81 1.30
N ASP A 194 -62.02 1.97 1.66
CA ASP A 194 -62.49 3.06 0.80
C ASP A 194 -61.37 3.57 -0.13
N GLU A 195 -61.68 3.75 -1.42
CA GLU A 195 -60.75 4.22 -2.46
C GLU A 195 -60.49 5.74 -2.32
N THR A 196 -59.83 6.16 -1.25
CA THR A 196 -59.24 7.50 -1.18
C THR A 196 -57.87 7.44 -0.55
N ASP A 197 -56.92 6.78 -1.21
CA ASP A 197 -55.51 7.03 -0.94
C ASP A 197 -54.85 7.51 -2.23
N SER A 198 -54.55 8.81 -2.25
CA SER A 198 -53.75 9.43 -3.29
C SER A 198 -52.41 8.70 -3.33
N SER A 199 -52.18 7.91 -4.38
CA SER A 199 -50.86 7.40 -4.73
C SER A 199 -49.94 8.60 -4.94
N GLN A 200 -49.30 9.05 -3.86
CA GLN A 200 -48.30 10.11 -3.94
C GLN A 200 -47.11 9.54 -4.70
N GLU A 201 -47.06 9.84 -5.99
CA GLU A 201 -45.90 9.61 -6.84
C GLU A 201 -44.71 10.35 -6.23
N LYS A 202 -43.88 9.64 -5.48
CA LYS A 202 -42.71 10.22 -4.82
C LYS A 202 -41.60 10.29 -5.85
N VAL A 203 -41.43 11.47 -6.41
CA VAL A 203 -40.30 11.80 -7.30
C VAL A 203 -39.05 11.96 -6.43
N GLU A 204 -38.14 10.98 -6.50
CA GLU A 204 -36.86 11.03 -5.78
C GLU A 204 -35.72 11.35 -6.74
N THR A 205 -34.91 12.36 -6.40
CA THR A 205 -33.73 12.72 -7.18
C THR A 205 -32.52 11.96 -6.62
N ARG A 206 -32.01 11.03 -7.41
CA ARG A 206 -30.79 10.28 -7.11
C ARG A 206 -29.58 11.01 -7.63
N ASN A 207 -28.52 11.05 -6.86
CA ASN A 207 -27.29 11.79 -7.15
C ASN A 207 -26.05 10.92 -6.92
N TYR A 208 -24.86 11.51 -7.00
CA TYR A 208 -23.60 10.82 -6.75
C TYR A 208 -23.49 10.11 -5.38
N LEU A 209 -24.18 10.61 -4.34
CA LEU A 209 -24.18 9.98 -3.01
C LEU A 209 -24.99 8.68 -3.00
N ASN A 210 -26.07 8.61 -3.80
CA ASN A 210 -26.84 7.37 -3.97
C ASN A 210 -25.98 6.31 -4.65
N HIS A 211 -25.24 6.68 -5.70
CA HIS A 211 -24.32 5.78 -6.36
C HIS A 211 -23.22 5.25 -5.42
N ILE A 212 -22.60 6.15 -4.65
CA ILE A 212 -21.57 5.73 -3.67
C ILE A 212 -22.17 4.79 -2.63
N TYR A 213 -23.38 5.09 -2.14
CA TYR A 213 -24.08 4.24 -1.19
C TYR A 213 -24.36 2.84 -1.76
N ASP A 214 -24.88 2.76 -2.99
CA ASP A 214 -25.11 1.49 -3.69
C ASP A 214 -23.82 0.67 -3.84
N CYS A 215 -22.69 1.33 -4.13
CA CYS A 215 -21.39 0.66 -4.26
C CYS A 215 -20.77 0.28 -2.92
N ILE A 216 -21.11 0.98 -1.83
CA ILE A 216 -20.73 0.59 -0.47
C ILE A 216 -21.49 -0.66 -0.05
N GLU A 217 -22.80 -0.72 -0.33
CA GLU A 217 -23.63 -1.89 -0.01
C GLU A 217 -23.28 -3.10 -0.88
N ASN A 218 -23.08 -2.90 -2.18
CA ASN A 218 -22.75 -3.96 -3.12
C ASN A 218 -21.69 -3.51 -4.15
N PRO A 219 -20.39 -3.73 -3.89
CA PRO A 219 -19.31 -3.32 -4.77
C PRO A 219 -19.25 -4.10 -6.10
N TYR A 220 -20.03 -5.17 -6.24
CA TYR A 220 -20.13 -5.97 -7.47
C TYR A 220 -21.27 -5.51 -8.38
N ASN A 221 -22.03 -4.48 -7.98
CA ASN A 221 -23.16 -4.02 -8.77
C ASN A 221 -22.70 -3.43 -10.12
N ILE A 222 -23.24 -3.96 -11.21
CA ILE A 222 -22.96 -3.49 -12.58
C ILE A 222 -23.90 -2.37 -13.02
N GLU A 223 -25.05 -2.23 -12.36
CA GLU A 223 -26.06 -1.21 -12.66
C GLU A 223 -26.70 -0.72 -11.35
N THR A 224 -26.20 0.41 -10.88
CA THR A 224 -26.70 1.10 -9.67
C THR A 224 -27.98 1.88 -9.96
N SER A 225 -28.57 2.47 -8.91
CA SER A 225 -29.77 3.30 -9.00
C SER A 225 -29.64 4.55 -9.89
N THR A 226 -28.41 4.84 -10.35
CA THR A 226 -28.04 5.93 -11.26
C THR A 226 -27.56 5.44 -12.64
N ASN A 227 -27.78 4.17 -12.98
CA ASN A 227 -27.36 3.51 -14.22
C ASN A 227 -25.83 3.50 -14.45
N MET A 228 -25.06 3.41 -13.37
CA MET A 228 -23.59 3.33 -13.40
C MET A 228 -23.10 2.03 -12.75
N SER A 229 -21.94 1.55 -13.17
CA SER A 229 -21.29 0.38 -12.57
C SER A 229 -20.46 0.76 -11.35
N CYS A 230 -20.36 -0.12 -10.36
CA CYS A 230 -19.41 0.01 -9.25
C CYS A 230 -18.02 -0.56 -9.56
N LEU A 231 -17.85 -1.19 -10.73
CA LEU A 231 -16.57 -1.75 -11.15
C LEU A 231 -15.63 -0.63 -11.60
N GLY A 232 -14.36 -0.73 -11.17
CA GLY A 232 -13.31 0.17 -11.60
C GLY A 232 -12.89 -0.08 -13.04
N THR A 233 -12.08 0.83 -13.59
CA THR A 233 -11.61 0.75 -14.98
C THR A 233 -10.76 -0.49 -15.28
N TYR A 234 -10.12 -1.07 -14.25
CA TYR A 234 -9.40 -2.34 -14.34
C TYR A 234 -10.31 -3.58 -14.44
N GLY A 235 -11.64 -3.40 -14.43
CA GLY A 235 -12.62 -4.47 -14.64
C GLY A 235 -13.01 -5.27 -13.39
N GLY A 236 -12.68 -4.78 -12.19
CA GLY A 236 -13.02 -5.47 -10.94
C GLY A 236 -13.66 -4.55 -9.89
N PRO A 237 -14.21 -5.13 -8.81
CA PRO A 237 -14.89 -4.40 -7.74
C PRO A 237 -13.90 -3.65 -6.86
N VAL A 238 -14.32 -2.50 -6.35
CA VAL A 238 -13.55 -1.71 -5.38
C VAL A 238 -14.14 -1.94 -3.99
N ASN A 239 -13.41 -2.66 -3.14
CA ASN A 239 -13.86 -2.92 -1.77
C ASN A 239 -13.91 -1.61 -0.96
N PRO A 240 -15.08 -1.21 -0.42
CA PRO A 240 -15.25 0.03 0.32
C PRO A 240 -14.25 0.22 1.48
N GLU A 241 -13.91 -0.87 2.20
CA GLU A 241 -12.97 -0.84 3.33
C GLU A 241 -11.52 -0.51 2.92
N THR A 242 -11.19 -0.67 1.63
CA THR A 242 -9.84 -0.38 1.10
C THR A 242 -9.68 1.07 0.64
N VAL A 243 -10.79 1.79 0.48
CA VAL A 243 -10.82 3.13 -0.11
C VAL A 243 -11.43 4.19 0.82
N PHE A 244 -12.15 3.77 1.85
CA PHE A 244 -12.65 4.64 2.91
C PHE A 244 -12.16 4.17 4.28
N GLY A 245 -11.95 5.10 5.20
CA GLY A 245 -11.49 4.79 6.55
C GLY A 245 -11.72 5.93 7.54
N GLY A 246 -11.10 5.84 8.72
CA GLY A 246 -11.27 6.84 9.78
C GLY A 246 -12.63 6.76 10.49
N VAL A 247 -13.25 5.59 10.44
CA VAL A 247 -14.52 5.25 11.09
C VAL A 247 -14.25 4.93 12.56
N SER A 248 -15.11 5.40 13.46
CA SER A 248 -15.06 5.01 14.88
C SER A 248 -15.57 3.58 15.08
N GLY A 249 -15.12 2.85 16.11
CA GLY A 249 -15.30 1.39 16.20
C GLY A 249 -16.74 0.85 16.13
N ASN A 250 -17.76 1.67 16.38
CA ASN A 250 -19.18 1.29 16.30
C ASN A 250 -19.96 2.01 15.18
N SER A 251 -19.31 2.86 14.37
CA SER A 251 -19.97 3.63 13.32
C SER A 251 -19.98 2.89 11.98
N MET A 252 -20.91 3.26 11.10
CA MET A 252 -21.01 2.68 9.76
C MET A 252 -19.88 3.19 8.86
N LEU A 253 -19.57 2.47 7.77
CA LEU A 253 -18.57 2.91 6.81
C LEU A 253 -18.95 4.25 6.14
N THR A 254 -20.25 4.57 6.10
CA THR A 254 -20.76 5.87 5.66
C THR A 254 -20.30 7.04 6.54
N ASP A 255 -19.82 6.79 7.75
CA ASP A 255 -19.27 7.80 8.67
C ASP A 255 -17.75 8.01 8.48
N SER A 256 -17.19 7.54 7.36
CA SER A 256 -15.76 7.64 7.07
C SER A 256 -15.26 9.09 7.02
N ASN A 257 -14.06 9.28 7.56
CA ASN A 257 -13.36 10.57 7.61
C ASN A 257 -12.03 10.57 6.84
N ALA A 258 -11.67 9.45 6.23
CA ALA A 258 -10.47 9.31 5.41
C ALA A 258 -10.82 8.71 4.04
N LEU A 259 -10.18 9.24 3.01
CA LEU A 259 -10.16 8.67 1.68
C LEU A 259 -8.79 8.05 1.43
N ILE A 260 -8.76 6.83 0.91
CA ILE A 260 -7.54 6.09 0.65
C ILE A 260 -7.44 5.83 -0.85
N ILE A 261 -6.31 6.23 -1.43
CA ILE A 261 -5.91 5.87 -2.79
C ILE A 261 -4.72 4.94 -2.67
N THR A 262 -4.82 3.74 -3.24
CA THR A 262 -3.74 2.75 -3.24
C THR A 262 -3.43 2.33 -4.67
N ILE A 263 -2.17 2.45 -5.06
CA ILE A 263 -1.66 2.15 -6.41
C ILE A 263 -0.65 1.00 -6.30
N PRO A 264 -1.05 -0.24 -6.63
CA PRO A 264 -0.14 -1.37 -6.69
C PRO A 264 0.77 -1.31 -7.93
N LEU A 265 2.07 -1.30 -7.71
CA LEU A 265 3.10 -1.45 -8.73
C LEU A 265 3.56 -2.90 -8.81
N ASN A 266 3.92 -3.34 -10.02
CA ASN A 266 4.35 -4.69 -10.29
C ASN A 266 5.69 -5.01 -9.60
N GLY A 267 5.67 -5.93 -8.63
CA GLY A 267 6.84 -6.30 -7.82
C GLY A 267 7.87 -7.21 -8.50
N LYS A 268 7.69 -7.56 -9.78
CA LYS A 268 8.67 -8.40 -10.52
C LYS A 268 10.05 -7.76 -10.55
N SER A 269 11.09 -8.57 -10.37
CA SER A 269 12.50 -8.11 -10.32
C SER A 269 12.94 -7.29 -11.55
N SER A 270 12.41 -7.61 -12.73
CA SER A 270 12.65 -6.86 -13.97
C SER A 270 12.09 -5.43 -13.95
N ASN A 271 11.03 -5.20 -13.16
CA ASN A 271 10.32 -3.92 -13.08
C ASN A 271 10.77 -3.07 -11.90
N ILE A 272 11.45 -3.62 -10.89
CA ILE A 272 11.85 -2.89 -9.67
C ILE A 272 12.61 -1.59 -9.99
N LYS A 273 13.57 -1.62 -10.93
CA LYS A 273 14.33 -0.42 -11.30
C LYS A 273 13.46 0.67 -11.95
N LYS A 274 12.48 0.26 -12.76
CA LYS A 274 11.52 1.18 -13.39
C LYS A 274 10.57 1.76 -12.36
N ALA A 275 10.04 0.90 -11.48
CA ALA A 275 9.14 1.29 -10.40
C ALA A 275 9.83 2.29 -9.46
N MET A 276 11.05 2.01 -8.99
CA MET A 276 11.80 2.94 -8.13
C MET A 276 12.09 4.28 -8.82
N ALA A 277 12.32 4.31 -10.13
CA ALA A 277 12.52 5.55 -10.87
C ALA A 277 11.22 6.38 -10.95
N TRP A 278 10.08 5.72 -11.12
CA TRP A 278 8.76 6.35 -11.12
C TRP A 278 8.32 6.80 -9.71
N GLU A 279 8.65 6.03 -8.67
CA GLU A 279 8.38 6.38 -7.26
C GLU A 279 9.13 7.67 -6.82
N GLN A 280 10.24 8.02 -7.48
CA GLN A 280 11.08 9.18 -7.13
C GLN A 280 10.72 10.49 -7.86
N SER A 281 9.96 10.41 -8.95
CA SER A 281 9.64 11.57 -9.81
C SER A 281 8.49 12.40 -9.27
#